data_AF-A0A5S4G4X7-F1
#
_entry.id   AF-A0A5S4G4X7-F1
#
_cell.length_a   1.000
_cell.length_b   1.000
_cell.length_c   1.000
_cell.angle_alpha   90.00
_cell.angle_beta   90.00
_cell.angle_gamma   90.00
#
_symmetry.space_group_name_H-M   'P 1'
#
loop_
_entity.id
_entity.type
_entity.pdbx_description
1 polymer ?
#
loop_
_entity_poly.entity_id
_entity_poly.type
_entity_poly.pdbx_seq_one_letter_code
_entity_poly.pdbx_strand_id
1 'polypeptide(L)'
;MAARAPGVGTARRRLRDVRGRRRRDQRAPGRAAGRRARSRLHRVPPGRTGAVARRADSLAARSGRPARPRCRRLTGRLPAAADRPERSRPPRARDPGEHAPVRADRQGRPGQRDDARHGRREPRRDAGRPRTAPPPARRPHGPHRDRRLARPCRAPDQGGAQARPLDAPGPADHHGAGTHRRRDRRTRRTAVIGRDHRRSAENPVTAPGRRTFLRGAMAAGVTGAVARGAPPPAGPGARGFHGVHQAGILDGPEPRAIIAACDVLTEKRAELADLFRALTARARAVTSGGAPAQVGVTGPPPDSGVLGPDVPAGGLALTVGIGASLFDDRFGLAARRPARLAAMRTFPDDDLDPAWCHGDLLLRFGAADEDTVLHALRDVCRHTRGAMRVRWRISGFTSRPRPSGTPRNLMGFKDGIANPDTARRAEMDRLVWAARDGSEPAWTAGGTYQVVRLIRMLVEFWDRVSLTEQERMFGRARETGAPLDGTRERDVPRYARDPIGEVIPLTSHIRRANPRVPETGGSRILRRAWNYDRGVGEAGDLDMGLAFTCYQQDPPRQFEAVQERLRGEPLTDYISPFGGGYFFALPGVVDASDHFGRALLM
;
A
#
# COMPACT_ATOMS: atom_id res chain seq x y z
N MET A 1 39.77 49.02 -54.58
CA MET A 1 40.71 48.45 -53.58
C MET A 1 39.93 47.31 -52.89
N ALA A 2 40.03 46.04 -53.30
CA ALA A 2 41.17 45.11 -53.31
C ALA A 2 41.43 44.47 -51.91
N ALA A 3 41.54 43.15 -51.73
CA ALA A 3 41.20 42.03 -52.62
C ALA A 3 41.05 40.68 -51.86
N ARG A 4 40.29 39.75 -52.46
CA ARG A 4 40.28 38.25 -52.40
C ARG A 4 41.04 37.47 -51.30
N ALA A 5 40.39 36.39 -50.82
CA ALA A 5 41.01 35.18 -50.23
C ALA A 5 41.25 34.09 -51.34
N PRO A 6 41.61 32.81 -51.07
CA PRO A 6 42.16 32.16 -49.86
C PRO A 6 43.47 31.38 -50.18
N GLY A 7 43.94 30.47 -49.30
CA GLY A 7 45.07 29.57 -49.61
C GLY A 7 45.05 28.22 -48.87
N VAL A 8 45.09 27.12 -49.63
CA VAL A 8 45.32 25.74 -49.15
C VAL A 8 46.35 25.09 -50.09
N GLY A 9 47.43 24.48 -49.55
CA GLY A 9 48.60 24.10 -50.37
C GLY A 9 49.46 22.95 -49.84
N THR A 10 48.96 21.72 -50.01
CA THR A 10 49.69 20.48 -50.39
C THR A 10 51.18 20.26 -50.02
N ALA A 11 51.49 19.09 -49.47
CA ALA A 11 52.78 18.39 -49.62
C ALA A 11 52.57 16.97 -50.22
N ARG A 12 53.58 16.40 -50.89
CA ARG A 12 53.48 15.15 -51.70
C ARG A 12 54.69 14.21 -51.55
N ARG A 13 54.43 12.89 -51.70
CA ARG A 13 55.32 11.79 -52.17
C ARG A 13 56.54 11.33 -51.33
N ARG A 14 56.59 10.01 -51.11
CA ARG A 14 57.61 8.97 -51.47
C ARG A 14 57.04 7.60 -50.99
N LEU A 15 57.00 6.46 -51.69
CA LEU A 15 58.03 5.63 -52.40
C LEU A 15 59.16 5.19 -51.44
N ARG A 16 59.52 3.92 -51.16
CA ARG A 16 59.18 2.54 -51.62
C ARG A 16 59.69 1.53 -50.53
N ASP A 17 59.64 0.19 -50.63
CA ASP A 17 58.67 -0.84 -51.10
C ASP A 17 59.35 -2.26 -51.14
N VAL A 18 58.57 -3.35 -51.19
CA VAL A 18 58.94 -4.76 -51.53
C VAL A 18 59.84 -5.59 -50.58
N ARG A 19 59.26 -6.61 -49.91
CA ARG A 19 59.60 -8.07 -49.89
C ARG A 19 58.98 -8.78 -48.66
N GLY A 20 58.42 -10.00 -48.71
CA GLY A 20 57.97 -10.79 -49.87
C GLY A 20 57.74 -12.30 -49.65
N ARG A 21 56.46 -12.74 -49.58
CA ARG A 21 55.90 -14.08 -49.93
C ARG A 21 56.01 -15.33 -49.00
N ARG A 22 54.82 -15.95 -48.79
CA ARG A 22 54.50 -17.43 -48.78
C ARG A 22 54.95 -18.25 -47.54
N ARG A 23 54.34 -19.39 -47.15
CA ARG A 23 53.13 -20.19 -47.51
C ARG A 23 52.72 -20.95 -46.21
N ARG A 24 51.46 -21.04 -45.73
CA ARG A 24 50.23 -21.76 -46.20
C ARG A 24 50.01 -23.09 -45.44
N ASP A 25 48.74 -23.46 -45.19
CA ASP A 25 48.24 -24.80 -44.78
C ASP A 25 48.62 -25.30 -43.34
N GLN A 26 47.84 -26.11 -42.60
CA GLN A 26 46.38 -26.33 -42.51
C GLN A 26 46.02 -27.21 -41.26
N ARG A 27 44.74 -27.28 -40.87
CA ARG A 27 44.07 -28.34 -40.05
C ARG A 27 44.35 -28.50 -38.53
N ALA A 28 43.25 -28.57 -37.78
CA ALA A 28 43.07 -29.38 -36.56
C ALA A 28 42.33 -30.70 -36.96
N PRO A 29 41.92 -31.64 -36.06
CA PRO A 29 42.01 -31.70 -34.59
C PRO A 29 42.52 -33.06 -34.02
N GLY A 30 42.52 -33.24 -32.70
CA GLY A 30 42.75 -34.55 -32.05
C GLY A 30 42.38 -34.59 -30.55
N ARG A 31 41.85 -35.72 -30.06
CA ARG A 31 41.51 -36.00 -28.65
C ARG A 31 42.36 -37.18 -28.13
N ALA A 32 42.74 -37.18 -26.85
CA ALA A 32 42.30 -38.17 -25.83
C ALA A 32 43.25 -38.34 -24.61
N ALA A 33 42.64 -38.59 -23.44
CA ALA A 33 43.06 -39.36 -22.24
C ALA A 33 44.56 -39.46 -21.78
N GLY A 34 44.81 -39.44 -20.45
CA GLY A 34 46.21 -39.58 -19.93
C GLY A 34 46.48 -40.06 -18.47
N ARG A 35 45.63 -39.76 -17.47
CA ARG A 35 45.74 -40.20 -16.03
C ARG A 35 46.99 -39.81 -15.19
N ARG A 36 46.73 -39.10 -14.08
CA ARG A 36 47.46 -39.13 -12.76
C ARG A 36 48.89 -38.50 -12.78
N ALA A 37 49.42 -37.92 -11.68
CA ALA A 37 49.04 -37.97 -10.26
C ALA A 37 49.25 -36.66 -9.47
N ARG A 38 48.62 -36.62 -8.28
CA ARG A 38 48.95 -35.93 -6.99
C ARG A 38 50.28 -35.12 -6.98
N SER A 39 50.40 -33.94 -6.37
CA SER A 39 49.62 -33.22 -5.31
C SER A 39 50.00 -31.71 -5.35
N ARG A 40 49.52 -30.75 -4.52
CA ARG A 40 48.82 -30.75 -3.20
C ARG A 40 47.73 -29.66 -3.15
N LEU A 41 46.98 -29.58 -2.06
CA LEU A 41 46.16 -28.42 -1.64
C LEU A 41 46.40 -28.17 -0.13
N HIS A 42 46.45 -26.90 0.29
CA HIS A 42 46.39 -26.55 1.72
C HIS A 42 44.96 -26.71 2.25
N ARG A 43 44.83 -27.13 3.51
CA ARG A 43 43.57 -27.54 4.13
C ARG A 43 43.37 -26.77 5.45
N VAL A 44 42.31 -25.98 5.55
CA VAL A 44 41.91 -25.29 6.79
C VAL A 44 40.99 -26.23 7.59
N PRO A 45 41.15 -26.36 8.92
CA PRO A 45 40.44 -27.37 9.72
C PRO A 45 39.01 -26.92 10.13
N PRO A 46 38.08 -27.86 10.36
CA PRO A 46 36.74 -27.57 10.86
C PRO A 46 36.69 -27.53 12.40
N GLY A 47 36.10 -26.46 12.96
CA GLY A 47 35.70 -26.40 14.38
C GLY A 47 34.41 -27.18 14.66
N ARG A 48 34.25 -27.71 15.88
CA ARG A 48 33.09 -28.52 16.29
C ARG A 48 31.96 -27.70 16.90
N THR A 49 30.76 -28.28 16.86
CA THR A 49 29.50 -27.77 17.39
C THR A 49 29.43 -27.75 18.92
N GLY A 50 28.70 -26.76 19.46
CA GLY A 50 28.23 -26.69 20.85
C GLY A 50 26.89 -25.93 20.87
N ALA A 51 25.95 -26.36 21.71
CA ALA A 51 24.54 -25.93 21.60
C ALA A 51 24.18 -24.77 22.54
N VAL A 52 23.37 -23.82 22.05
CA VAL A 52 22.64 -22.85 22.88
C VAL A 52 21.16 -22.86 22.48
N ALA A 53 20.40 -23.68 23.20
CA ALA A 53 18.95 -23.57 23.31
C ALA A 53 18.60 -23.77 24.80
N ARG A 54 17.45 -23.24 25.24
CA ARG A 54 16.99 -23.13 26.65
C ARG A 54 17.66 -22.00 27.47
N ARG A 55 17.05 -20.81 27.39
CA ARG A 55 16.98 -19.84 28.50
C ARG A 55 15.53 -19.43 28.78
N ALA A 56 14.72 -20.45 29.01
CA ALA A 56 13.48 -20.38 29.78
C ALA A 56 13.58 -21.47 30.88
N ASP A 57 12.73 -21.39 31.91
CA ASP A 57 12.64 -22.33 33.03
C ASP A 57 13.90 -22.51 33.92
N SER A 58 14.27 -21.46 34.67
CA SER A 58 15.19 -21.62 35.82
C SER A 58 15.00 -20.65 36.99
N LEU A 59 13.79 -20.09 37.20
CA LEU A 59 13.49 -19.12 38.27
C LEU A 59 12.24 -19.44 39.13
N ALA A 60 11.93 -20.73 39.32
CA ALA A 60 10.72 -21.16 40.04
C ALA A 60 10.90 -22.36 41.01
N ALA A 61 12.00 -22.42 41.79
CA ALA A 61 12.18 -23.49 42.80
C ALA A 61 13.21 -23.23 43.94
N ARG A 62 13.17 -22.10 44.66
CA ARG A 62 13.91 -21.93 45.94
C ARG A 62 13.11 -21.18 47.02
N SER A 63 11.99 -21.74 47.43
CA SER A 63 11.20 -21.25 48.58
C SER A 63 11.71 -21.84 49.90
N GLY A 64 12.61 -21.14 50.59
CA GLY A 64 13.09 -21.49 51.93
C GLY A 64 13.14 -20.28 52.85
N ARG A 65 12.29 -20.25 53.89
CA ARG A 65 12.38 -19.28 55.01
C ARG A 65 13.41 -19.79 56.03
N PRO A 66 14.04 -18.89 56.81
CA PRO A 66 13.53 -18.73 58.18
C PRO A 66 13.54 -17.27 58.72
N ALA A 67 12.87 -17.12 59.88
CA ALA A 67 13.04 -16.09 60.92
C ALA A 67 12.73 -14.59 60.63
N ARG A 68 12.21 -13.95 61.69
CA ARG A 68 12.14 -12.49 61.92
C ARG A 68 13.00 -12.17 63.16
N PRO A 69 13.36 -10.89 63.38
CA PRO A 69 13.04 -10.30 64.69
C PRO A 69 12.14 -9.05 64.60
N ARG A 70 11.89 -8.42 65.75
CA ARG A 70 10.69 -7.63 66.07
C ARG A 70 10.83 -6.11 65.89
N CYS A 71 9.71 -5.50 65.49
CA CYS A 71 9.13 -4.22 65.94
C CYS A 71 10.02 -3.04 66.39
N ARG A 72 9.73 -1.86 65.81
CA ARG A 72 9.12 -0.77 66.58
C ARG A 72 8.13 0.03 65.72
N ARG A 73 6.98 0.41 66.29
CA ARG A 73 6.11 1.50 65.79
C ARG A 73 6.51 2.78 66.51
N LEU A 74 6.42 3.92 65.84
CA LEU A 74 6.15 5.20 66.48
C LEU A 74 5.13 5.97 65.62
N THR A 75 4.29 6.75 66.27
CA THR A 75 3.15 7.47 65.68
C THR A 75 3.34 8.97 65.82
N GLY A 76 3.12 9.73 64.75
CA GLY A 76 3.10 11.20 64.78
C GLY A 76 1.92 11.74 63.96
N ARG A 77 1.22 12.73 64.50
CA ARG A 77 0.10 13.44 63.87
C ARG A 77 0.46 14.92 63.74
N LEU A 78 0.35 15.48 62.52
CA LEU A 78 -0.08 16.89 62.27
C LEU A 78 0.86 17.99 62.86
N PRO A 79 0.63 19.31 62.64
CA PRO A 79 -0.51 20.00 62.00
C PRO A 79 -0.12 20.89 60.79
N ALA A 80 -0.96 21.89 60.49
CA ALA A 80 -0.82 22.82 59.37
C ALA A 80 -1.23 24.26 59.74
N ALA A 81 -0.85 25.22 58.88
CA ALA A 81 -1.31 26.61 58.77
C ALA A 81 -0.78 27.67 59.77
N ALA A 82 -1.03 28.95 59.41
CA ALA A 82 -0.61 30.23 60.02
C ALA A 82 0.87 30.68 59.78
N ASP A 83 1.18 31.96 59.45
CA ASP A 83 0.31 33.07 58.98
C ASP A 83 1.09 34.21 58.25
N ARG A 84 0.41 34.90 57.31
CA ARG A 84 0.53 36.35 56.88
C ARG A 84 1.90 36.97 56.47
N PRO A 85 1.96 38.25 55.97
CA PRO A 85 0.90 39.26 55.79
C PRO A 85 0.66 39.78 54.34
N GLU A 86 -0.29 40.71 54.21
CA GLU A 86 -0.85 41.25 52.96
C GLU A 86 -0.09 42.46 52.35
N ARG A 87 -0.39 42.76 51.07
CA ARG A 87 -0.44 44.15 50.55
C ARG A 87 -1.68 44.36 49.67
N SER A 88 -2.28 45.54 49.77
CA SER A 88 -3.60 45.90 49.23
C SER A 88 -3.55 46.88 48.04
N ARG A 89 -4.71 47.07 47.39
CA ARG A 89 -5.02 47.93 46.21
C ARG A 89 -5.25 49.41 46.66
N PRO A 90 -5.79 50.39 45.87
CA PRO A 90 -6.36 50.45 44.49
C PRO A 90 -5.81 51.71 43.71
N PRO A 91 -6.48 52.42 42.74
CA PRO A 91 -7.79 52.24 42.07
C PRO A 91 -7.82 52.41 40.52
N ARG A 92 -9.05 52.41 39.97
CA ARG A 92 -9.40 52.71 38.56
C ARG A 92 -9.65 54.21 38.35
N ALA A 93 -9.66 54.65 37.09
CA ALA A 93 -10.24 55.92 36.63
C ALA A 93 -11.23 55.71 35.46
N ARG A 94 -11.91 56.79 35.06
CA ARG A 94 -12.75 56.95 33.85
C ARG A 94 -12.17 58.14 33.03
N ASP A 95 -12.76 58.78 32.02
CA ASP A 95 -14.07 58.83 31.32
C ASP A 95 -13.80 59.61 30.00
N PRO A 96 -14.79 60.18 29.26
CA PRO A 96 -16.05 59.67 28.72
C PRO A 96 -16.14 59.83 27.17
N GLY A 97 -17.25 59.44 26.55
CA GLY A 97 -17.66 59.88 25.19
C GLY A 97 -16.97 59.18 24.00
N GLU A 98 -17.51 59.19 22.77
CA GLU A 98 -18.82 59.67 22.26
C GLU A 98 -19.37 58.73 21.16
N HIS A 99 -20.60 58.97 20.69
CA HIS A 99 -21.27 58.21 19.62
C HIS A 99 -21.16 58.89 18.25
N ALA A 100 -20.91 58.14 17.17
CA ALA A 100 -21.69 58.14 15.91
C ALA A 100 -20.99 57.36 14.76
N PRO A 101 -21.73 56.67 13.87
CA PRO A 101 -21.19 56.08 12.64
C PRO A 101 -21.39 56.99 11.42
N VAL A 102 -20.35 57.17 10.60
CA VAL A 102 -20.45 57.90 9.32
C VAL A 102 -21.05 57.01 8.23
N ARG A 103 -22.19 57.43 7.66
CA ARG A 103 -22.62 57.02 6.32
C ARG A 103 -21.95 57.92 5.28
N ALA A 104 -21.58 57.35 4.14
CA ALA A 104 -21.25 58.11 2.93
C ALA A 104 -22.27 57.76 1.83
N ASP A 105 -22.91 58.77 1.25
CA ASP A 105 -23.82 58.62 0.10
C ASP A 105 -23.25 59.35 -1.13
N ARG A 106 -23.87 59.18 -2.29
CA ARG A 106 -23.37 59.57 -3.61
C ARG A 106 -23.63 61.04 -3.98
N GLN A 107 -22.61 61.68 -4.58
CA GLN A 107 -22.64 62.60 -5.73
C GLN A 107 -21.18 63.04 -6.02
N GLY A 108 -20.71 63.36 -7.23
CA GLY A 108 -21.31 63.34 -8.57
C GLY A 108 -20.23 63.31 -9.69
N ARG A 109 -20.64 63.39 -10.96
CA ARG A 109 -19.78 63.52 -12.19
C ARG A 109 -19.62 65.02 -12.58
N PRO A 110 -18.85 65.45 -13.62
CA PRO A 110 -18.18 64.69 -14.71
C PRO A 110 -16.71 65.09 -15.04
N GLY A 111 -16.12 64.43 -16.05
CA GLY A 111 -14.90 64.80 -16.78
C GLY A 111 -14.81 64.02 -18.10
N GLN A 112 -14.31 64.60 -19.21
CA GLN A 112 -14.58 64.12 -20.59
C GLN A 112 -13.43 64.37 -21.60
N ARG A 113 -13.16 63.38 -22.47
CA ARG A 113 -12.68 63.39 -23.88
C ARG A 113 -12.49 61.91 -24.33
N ASP A 114 -12.97 61.38 -25.49
CA ASP A 114 -12.81 61.72 -26.94
C ASP A 114 -11.43 61.26 -27.48
N ASP A 115 -11.21 60.60 -28.64
CA ASP A 115 -11.98 60.15 -29.85
C ASP A 115 -11.25 58.90 -30.46
N ALA A 116 -11.75 57.99 -31.30
CA ALA A 116 -13.06 57.32 -31.53
C ALA A 116 -12.86 56.20 -32.60
N ARG A 117 -13.67 56.14 -33.67
CA ARG A 117 -13.60 55.27 -34.90
C ARG A 117 -13.87 53.76 -34.70
N HIS A 118 -14.52 53.00 -35.59
CA HIS A 118 -15.29 53.27 -36.84
C HIS A 118 -16.47 52.26 -36.93
N GLY A 119 -17.41 52.40 -37.88
CA GLY A 119 -18.56 51.49 -38.05
C GLY A 119 -19.23 51.53 -39.43
N ARG A 120 -20.45 50.94 -39.54
CA ARG A 120 -21.27 50.53 -40.72
C ARG A 120 -21.21 48.99 -40.95
N ARG A 121 -22.28 48.27 -41.35
CA ARG A 121 -23.68 48.62 -41.74
C ARG A 121 -24.64 47.41 -41.49
N GLU A 122 -25.94 47.67 -41.41
CA GLU A 122 -27.07 46.71 -41.24
C GLU A 122 -27.67 46.27 -42.62
N PRO A 123 -28.90 45.66 -42.82
CA PRO A 123 -29.98 45.27 -41.87
C PRO A 123 -30.88 44.01 -42.16
N ARG A 124 -31.81 43.73 -41.20
CA ARG A 124 -33.12 42.99 -41.30
C ARG A 124 -33.07 41.44 -41.42
N ARG A 125 -34.08 40.66 -40.99
CA ARG A 125 -35.50 40.96 -40.64
C ARG A 125 -36.12 39.96 -39.59
N ASP A 126 -36.76 40.53 -38.56
CA ASP A 126 -37.98 40.14 -37.76
C ASP A 126 -38.40 38.74 -37.22
N ALA A 127 -39.24 38.83 -36.17
CA ALA A 127 -40.22 37.89 -35.57
C ALA A 127 -39.76 36.66 -34.72
N GLY A 128 -40.31 36.49 -33.50
CA GLY A 128 -39.98 35.32 -32.64
C GLY A 128 -40.69 35.06 -31.27
N ARG A 129 -41.33 36.05 -30.61
CA ARG A 129 -42.11 35.89 -29.35
C ARG A 129 -41.30 35.48 -28.06
N PRO A 130 -41.88 35.42 -26.83
CA PRO A 130 -41.19 35.83 -25.60
C PRO A 130 -40.61 34.71 -24.70
N ARG A 131 -39.79 35.13 -23.73
CA ARG A 131 -39.15 34.31 -22.67
C ARG A 131 -40.14 33.77 -21.63
N THR A 132 -39.89 32.56 -21.12
CA THR A 132 -40.59 31.97 -19.97
C THR A 132 -39.61 31.39 -18.92
N ALA A 133 -39.98 31.55 -17.65
CA ALA A 133 -39.57 30.85 -16.41
C ALA A 133 -38.10 30.39 -16.17
N PRO A 134 -37.44 30.84 -15.08
CA PRO A 134 -36.31 30.13 -14.46
C PRO A 134 -36.78 28.89 -13.65
N PRO A 135 -35.86 27.96 -13.27
CA PRO A 135 -36.22 26.68 -12.65
C PRO A 135 -36.76 26.78 -11.20
N PRO A 136 -37.51 25.76 -10.73
CA PRO A 136 -38.23 25.81 -9.44
C PRO A 136 -37.33 25.73 -8.21
N ALA A 137 -37.61 26.59 -7.23
CA ALA A 137 -36.95 26.60 -5.92
C ALA A 137 -37.54 25.56 -4.95
N ARG A 138 -36.74 25.14 -3.96
CA ARG A 138 -37.17 24.21 -2.90
C ARG A 138 -38.13 24.90 -1.90
N ARG A 139 -39.16 24.19 -1.44
CA ARG A 139 -40.07 24.67 -0.40
C ARG A 139 -39.38 24.72 0.98
N PRO A 140 -39.56 25.79 1.78
CA PRO A 140 -39.25 25.79 3.21
C PRO A 140 -40.40 25.20 4.03
N HIS A 141 -40.10 24.63 5.20
CA HIS A 141 -41.12 24.22 6.18
C HIS A 141 -41.38 25.34 7.21
N GLY A 142 -42.67 25.54 7.54
CA GLY A 142 -43.15 26.48 8.55
C GLY A 142 -43.34 25.87 9.95
N PRO A 143 -43.68 26.68 10.97
CA PRO A 143 -43.24 26.44 12.35
C PRO A 143 -44.31 25.90 13.31
N HIS A 144 -43.86 25.41 14.47
CA HIS A 144 -44.69 25.17 15.66
C HIS A 144 -44.16 25.85 16.93
N ARG A 145 -45.11 26.32 17.74
CA ARG A 145 -45.07 26.79 19.15
C ARG A 145 -46.45 26.40 19.76
N ASP A 146 -46.70 26.31 21.07
CA ASP A 146 -45.89 26.65 22.26
C ASP A 146 -46.35 25.86 23.51
N ARG A 147 -45.39 25.44 24.38
CA ARG A 147 -45.41 25.38 25.88
C ARG A 147 -46.49 24.62 26.73
N ARG A 148 -46.05 24.35 27.99
CA ARG A 148 -46.78 23.95 29.25
C ARG A 148 -46.97 22.42 29.44
N LEU A 149 -46.89 21.82 30.65
CA LEU A 149 -46.60 22.28 32.04
C LEU A 149 -45.99 21.15 32.94
N ALA A 150 -45.70 21.45 34.21
CA ALA A 150 -44.67 20.85 35.08
C ALA A 150 -45.02 19.67 36.04
N ARG A 151 -43.96 18.90 36.45
CA ARG A 151 -43.71 18.22 37.77
C ARG A 151 -44.72 17.14 38.27
N PRO A 152 -44.47 16.38 39.38
CA PRO A 152 -43.28 16.20 40.24
C PRO A 152 -42.79 14.71 40.31
N CYS A 153 -42.21 14.27 41.44
CA CYS A 153 -41.51 12.98 41.61
C CYS A 153 -41.83 12.26 42.94
N ARG A 154 -41.67 10.92 43.01
CA ARG A 154 -41.05 10.14 44.12
C ARG A 154 -41.08 8.62 43.91
N ALA A 155 -40.22 7.89 44.63
CA ALA A 155 -40.28 6.45 44.87
C ALA A 155 -40.76 6.16 46.31
N PRO A 156 -41.10 4.89 46.62
CA PRO A 156 -40.47 4.23 47.76
C PRO A 156 -39.97 2.80 47.46
N ASP A 157 -39.57 2.09 48.51
CA ASP A 157 -38.83 0.81 48.53
C ASP A 157 -39.53 -0.21 49.49
N GLN A 158 -38.95 -1.41 49.65
CA GLN A 158 -39.15 -2.45 50.69
C GLN A 158 -40.03 -3.70 50.38
N GLY A 159 -39.48 -4.87 50.74
CA GLY A 159 -40.18 -6.15 51.03
C GLY A 159 -40.46 -7.10 49.83
N GLY A 160 -40.46 -8.43 49.96
CA GLY A 160 -40.06 -9.31 51.08
C GLY A 160 -40.92 -10.58 51.20
N ALA A 161 -40.30 -11.78 51.33
CA ALA A 161 -40.94 -13.13 51.47
C ALA A 161 -41.76 -13.62 50.23
N GLN A 162 -41.49 -14.79 49.63
CA GLN A 162 -41.75 -16.20 50.03
C GLN A 162 -43.24 -16.63 50.08
N ALA A 163 -43.66 -17.51 49.16
CA ALA A 163 -44.51 -18.69 49.42
C ALA A 163 -44.61 -19.67 48.21
N ARG A 164 -44.86 -20.94 48.51
CA ARG A 164 -45.40 -22.05 47.66
C ARG A 164 -46.82 -22.39 48.24
N PRO A 165 -47.55 -23.53 48.03
CA PRO A 165 -47.20 -24.80 47.35
C PRO A 165 -48.34 -25.57 46.59
N LEU A 166 -47.96 -26.76 46.05
CA LEU A 166 -48.76 -28.00 45.86
C LEU A 166 -49.90 -27.99 44.80
N ASP A 167 -50.39 -29.13 44.27
CA ASP A 167 -50.40 -30.53 44.79
C ASP A 167 -49.77 -31.63 43.92
N ALA A 168 -49.69 -32.86 44.49
CA ALA A 168 -49.14 -34.10 43.90
C ALA A 168 -50.09 -35.32 44.15
N PRO A 169 -49.67 -36.60 43.93
CA PRO A 169 -48.68 -37.34 44.76
C PRO A 169 -47.65 -38.11 43.87
N GLY A 170 -46.82 -39.10 44.27
CA GLY A 170 -46.63 -39.88 45.51
C GLY A 170 -47.45 -41.20 45.55
N PRO A 171 -47.04 -42.29 46.26
CA PRO A 171 -45.72 -42.64 46.86
C PRO A 171 -44.70 -43.09 45.77
N ALA A 172 -43.69 -43.97 45.88
CA ALA A 172 -43.12 -44.92 46.89
C ALA A 172 -41.60 -45.15 46.56
N ASP A 173 -40.77 -46.05 47.14
CA ASP A 173 -40.89 -47.03 48.25
C ASP A 173 -39.50 -47.23 48.95
N HIS A 174 -39.20 -48.39 49.57
CA HIS A 174 -37.98 -48.74 50.33
C HIS A 174 -37.40 -50.13 49.85
N HIS A 175 -36.48 -50.88 50.49
CA HIS A 175 -35.65 -50.78 51.71
C HIS A 175 -34.36 -51.64 51.60
N GLY A 176 -33.36 -51.48 52.49
CA GLY A 176 -32.26 -52.45 52.69
C GLY A 176 -30.89 -51.87 53.11
N ALA A 177 -30.25 -52.41 54.15
CA ALA A 177 -28.98 -51.94 54.76
C ALA A 177 -27.69 -52.34 53.98
N GLY A 178 -26.48 -51.82 54.24
CA GLY A 178 -26.06 -50.67 55.09
C GLY A 178 -24.55 -50.62 55.49
N THR A 179 -24.06 -49.41 55.81
CA THR A 179 -22.82 -49.04 56.57
C THR A 179 -21.40 -49.01 55.94
N HIS A 180 -20.67 -47.91 56.23
CA HIS A 180 -19.19 -47.73 56.38
C HIS A 180 -18.23 -47.95 55.17
N ARG A 181 -17.07 -47.25 55.02
CA ARG A 181 -16.44 -46.09 55.72
C ARG A 181 -15.45 -45.35 54.76
N ARG A 182 -14.92 -44.19 55.19
CA ARG A 182 -13.79 -43.42 54.57
C ARG A 182 -12.50 -44.30 54.47
N ARG A 183 -11.43 -43.98 53.70
CA ARG A 183 -10.77 -42.66 53.45
C ARG A 183 -9.63 -42.77 52.40
N ASP A 184 -9.14 -41.62 51.90
CA ASP A 184 -7.76 -41.40 51.37
C ASP A 184 -7.33 -42.18 50.09
N ARG A 185 -6.25 -41.87 49.36
CA ARG A 185 -5.60 -40.58 48.95
C ARG A 185 -4.53 -40.88 47.87
N ARG A 186 -4.32 -39.99 46.89
CA ARG A 186 -3.08 -39.92 46.04
C ARG A 186 -2.83 -41.19 45.16
N THR A 187 -1.88 -41.31 44.22
CA THR A 187 -1.01 -40.39 43.44
C THR A 187 -0.42 -41.10 42.21
N ARG A 188 -0.05 -40.34 41.14
CA ARG A 188 1.09 -40.63 40.20
C ARG A 188 0.94 -41.88 39.30
N ARG A 189 1.70 -42.12 38.21
CA ARG A 189 2.51 -41.31 37.26
C ARG A 189 2.94 -42.22 36.08
N THR A 190 3.12 -41.66 34.87
CA THR A 190 4.07 -42.13 33.80
C THR A 190 3.86 -43.58 33.27
N ALA A 191 4.48 -44.08 32.19
CA ALA A 191 5.35 -43.53 31.13
C ALA A 191 4.96 -44.21 29.79
N VAL A 192 5.04 -43.59 28.60
CA VAL A 192 6.20 -43.49 27.66
C VAL A 192 6.65 -44.84 27.04
N ILE A 193 7.16 -44.80 25.80
CA ILE A 193 7.65 -45.90 24.92
C ILE A 193 6.51 -46.62 24.15
N GLY A 194 6.60 -46.95 22.85
CA GLY A 194 7.56 -46.49 21.83
C GLY A 194 7.91 -47.50 20.71
N ARG A 195 7.93 -47.01 19.46
CA ARG A 195 8.59 -47.55 18.24
C ARG A 195 8.01 -48.76 17.45
N ASP A 196 7.80 -48.45 16.17
CA ASP A 196 8.29 -49.13 14.94
C ASP A 196 7.71 -50.45 14.39
N HIS A 197 7.20 -50.29 13.16
CA HIS A 197 7.33 -51.15 11.97
C HIS A 197 6.81 -52.60 11.96
N ARG A 198 5.85 -52.83 11.05
CA ARG A 198 5.93 -53.90 10.02
C ARG A 198 5.23 -53.47 8.72
N ARG A 199 5.59 -54.11 7.60
CA ARG A 199 5.00 -53.91 6.26
C ARG A 199 3.79 -54.83 6.05
N SER A 200 2.85 -54.38 5.22
CA SER A 200 2.07 -55.20 4.28
C SER A 200 1.91 -54.42 2.96
N ALA A 201 1.53 -55.10 1.87
CA ALA A 201 1.63 -54.60 0.50
C ALA A 201 0.27 -54.29 -0.16
N GLU A 202 0.33 -53.57 -1.30
CA GLU A 202 -0.54 -53.62 -2.51
C GLU A 202 -2.10 -53.56 -2.34
N ASN A 203 -2.88 -52.87 -3.19
CA ASN A 203 -2.69 -52.53 -4.61
C ASN A 203 -3.31 -51.12 -4.94
N PRO A 204 -3.14 -50.58 -6.17
CA PRO A 204 -3.40 -49.16 -6.47
C PRO A 204 -4.84 -48.80 -6.86
N VAL A 205 -5.22 -47.55 -6.61
CA VAL A 205 -6.31 -46.86 -7.32
C VAL A 205 -5.72 -45.78 -8.22
N THR A 206 -6.00 -45.86 -9.52
CA THR A 206 -5.50 -44.95 -10.55
C THR A 206 -6.18 -43.58 -10.52
N ALA A 207 -5.51 -42.59 -9.93
CA ALA A 207 -5.95 -41.19 -10.03
C ALA A 207 -5.71 -40.63 -11.46
N PRO A 208 -6.73 -40.11 -12.16
CA PRO A 208 -6.54 -39.51 -13.48
C PRO A 208 -5.65 -38.25 -13.41
N GLY A 209 -4.74 -38.12 -14.37
CA GLY A 209 -3.60 -37.20 -14.28
C GLY A 209 -3.93 -35.71 -14.47
N ARG A 210 -3.08 -34.85 -13.87
CA ARG A 210 -3.11 -33.39 -14.05
C ARG A 210 -2.68 -32.97 -15.47
N ARG A 211 -3.56 -33.06 -16.45
CA ARG A 211 -3.43 -32.39 -17.77
C ARG A 211 -4.79 -32.28 -18.49
N THR A 212 -4.87 -31.35 -19.43
CA THR A 212 -6.04 -31.09 -20.31
C THR A 212 -7.23 -30.37 -19.65
N PHE A 213 -7.11 -29.05 -19.46
CA PHE A 213 -8.26 -28.15 -19.32
C PHE A 213 -8.03 -26.76 -19.97
N LEU A 214 -7.28 -26.73 -21.09
CA LEU A 214 -6.87 -25.50 -21.79
C LEU A 214 -6.94 -25.63 -23.33
N ARG A 215 -7.86 -26.48 -23.83
CA ARG A 215 -8.11 -26.70 -25.27
C ARG A 215 -9.60 -26.92 -25.58
N GLY A 216 -10.47 -26.06 -25.05
CA GLY A 216 -11.93 -26.20 -25.15
C GLY A 216 -12.67 -24.89 -25.38
N ALA A 217 -12.19 -24.04 -26.29
CA ALA A 217 -12.77 -22.71 -26.54
C ALA A 217 -12.58 -22.19 -28.00
N MET A 218 -12.47 -23.08 -28.99
CA MET A 218 -12.30 -22.71 -30.42
C MET A 218 -12.96 -23.74 -31.35
N ALA A 219 -14.29 -23.72 -31.48
CA ALA A 219 -15.08 -24.18 -32.65
C ALA A 219 -16.60 -24.25 -32.34
N ALA A 220 -17.33 -23.16 -32.59
CA ALA A 220 -18.78 -23.19 -32.85
C ALA A 220 -19.18 -21.85 -33.47
N GLY A 221 -19.77 -21.86 -34.66
CA GLY A 221 -20.21 -20.65 -35.36
C GLY A 221 -21.38 -20.92 -36.27
N VAL A 222 -22.57 -20.52 -35.85
CA VAL A 222 -23.78 -20.38 -36.69
C VAL A 222 -24.45 -19.05 -36.32
N THR A 223 -25.05 -18.43 -37.33
CA THR A 223 -25.60 -17.07 -37.37
C THR A 223 -26.45 -16.66 -36.17
N GLY A 224 -26.12 -15.51 -35.57
CA GLY A 224 -27.00 -14.70 -34.73
C GLY A 224 -26.73 -13.21 -34.97
N ALA A 225 -27.77 -12.44 -35.28
CA ALA A 225 -27.65 -11.01 -35.59
C ALA A 225 -27.46 -10.18 -34.32
N VAL A 226 -26.23 -10.17 -33.78
CA VAL A 226 -25.87 -9.34 -32.63
C VAL A 226 -25.94 -7.85 -33.00
N ALA A 227 -27.01 -7.20 -32.54
CA ALA A 227 -27.09 -5.74 -32.57
C ALA A 227 -25.89 -5.18 -31.79
N ARG A 228 -25.01 -4.45 -32.49
CA ARG A 228 -23.89 -3.72 -31.88
C ARG A 228 -24.41 -2.49 -31.13
N GLY A 229 -25.04 -2.72 -29.98
CA GLY A 229 -25.18 -1.69 -28.96
C GLY A 229 -23.79 -1.16 -28.64
N ALA A 230 -23.58 0.14 -28.81
CA ALA A 230 -22.37 0.77 -28.31
C ALA A 230 -22.27 0.54 -26.80
N PRO A 231 -21.07 0.32 -26.22
CA PRO A 231 -20.93 0.23 -24.78
C PRO A 231 -21.54 1.51 -24.16
N PRO A 232 -22.32 1.40 -23.06
CA PRO A 232 -22.97 2.55 -22.47
C PRO A 232 -21.92 3.60 -22.11
N PRO A 233 -22.17 4.90 -22.39
CA PRO A 233 -21.19 5.93 -22.16
C PRO A 233 -20.78 5.95 -20.69
N ALA A 234 -19.47 5.85 -20.43
CA ALA A 234 -18.91 5.80 -19.09
C ALA A 234 -19.42 6.98 -18.26
N GLY A 235 -20.14 6.69 -17.16
CA GLY A 235 -20.70 7.72 -16.29
C GLY A 235 -19.60 8.65 -15.76
N PRO A 236 -19.89 9.96 -15.55
CA PRO A 236 -18.89 10.95 -15.18
C PRO A 236 -18.23 10.62 -13.83
N GLY A 237 -17.05 10.00 -13.88
CA GLY A 237 -16.31 9.48 -12.72
C GLY A 237 -15.68 8.10 -12.93
N ALA A 238 -16.16 7.31 -13.90
CA ALA A 238 -15.61 5.99 -14.20
C ALA A 238 -14.18 6.07 -14.75
N ARG A 239 -13.23 5.38 -14.11
CA ARG A 239 -11.84 5.33 -14.59
C ARG A 239 -11.70 4.38 -15.77
N GLY A 240 -11.03 4.83 -16.84
CA GLY A 240 -10.74 3.99 -18.00
C GLY A 240 -9.73 2.90 -17.68
N PHE A 241 -10.06 1.64 -18.03
CA PHE A 241 -9.08 0.55 -18.06
C PHE A 241 -7.99 0.76 -19.13
N HIS A 242 -8.39 1.32 -20.27
CA HIS A 242 -7.54 1.47 -21.45
C HIS A 242 -6.69 2.73 -21.40
N GLY A 243 -5.44 2.61 -21.86
CA GLY A 243 -4.49 3.73 -21.95
C GLY A 243 -3.05 3.28 -22.17
N VAL A 244 -2.14 4.24 -22.31
CA VAL A 244 -0.68 4.01 -22.42
C VAL A 244 -0.06 3.58 -21.07
N HIS A 245 -0.70 3.97 -19.98
CA HIS A 245 -0.32 3.68 -18.60
C HIS A 245 -1.49 2.98 -17.90
N GLN A 246 -1.21 2.14 -16.91
CA GLN A 246 -2.27 1.51 -16.11
C GLN A 246 -2.94 2.49 -15.14
N ALA A 247 -4.23 2.29 -14.89
CA ALA A 247 -5.01 3.04 -13.92
C ALA A 247 -4.48 2.87 -12.48
N GLY A 248 -4.78 3.84 -11.62
CA GLY A 248 -4.42 3.84 -10.20
C GLY A 248 -2.97 4.22 -9.88
N ILE A 249 -2.11 4.46 -10.87
CA ILE A 249 -0.69 4.83 -10.65
C ILE A 249 -0.57 6.32 -10.33
N LEU A 250 -1.11 7.20 -11.19
CA LEU A 250 -1.10 8.65 -10.98
C LEU A 250 -2.30 9.15 -10.18
N ASP A 251 -3.40 8.40 -10.15
CA ASP A 251 -4.62 8.71 -9.39
C ASP A 251 -4.33 8.92 -7.89
N GLY A 252 -5.23 9.57 -7.16
CA GLY A 252 -5.16 9.60 -5.68
C GLY A 252 -5.35 8.20 -5.09
N PRO A 253 -4.70 7.87 -3.93
CA PRO A 253 -4.84 6.56 -3.30
C PRO A 253 -6.31 6.29 -2.95
N GLU A 254 -6.80 5.11 -3.34
CA GLU A 254 -8.21 4.75 -3.18
C GLU A 254 -8.55 4.45 -1.71
N PRO A 255 -9.78 4.75 -1.22
CA PRO A 255 -10.21 4.52 0.16
C PRO A 255 -10.04 3.07 0.66
N ARG A 256 -10.07 2.10 -0.25
CA ARG A 256 -9.78 0.67 -0.03
C ARG A 256 -8.85 0.13 -1.10
N ALA A 257 -7.95 -0.75 -0.70
CA ALA A 257 -7.05 -1.46 -1.60
C ALA A 257 -6.79 -2.89 -1.11
N ILE A 258 -6.44 -3.77 -2.05
CA ILE A 258 -5.80 -5.05 -1.77
C ILE A 258 -4.54 -5.13 -2.63
N ILE A 259 -3.41 -5.44 -2.01
CA ILE A 259 -2.16 -5.77 -2.70
C ILE A 259 -1.93 -7.27 -2.49
N ALA A 260 -1.85 -8.03 -3.57
CA ALA A 260 -1.60 -9.46 -3.56
C ALA A 260 -0.46 -9.82 -4.52
N ALA A 261 0.57 -10.49 -4.02
CA ALA A 261 1.58 -11.11 -4.88
C ALA A 261 1.17 -12.55 -5.22
N CYS A 262 1.56 -13.03 -6.40
CA CYS A 262 1.23 -14.38 -6.87
C CYS A 262 2.47 -15.10 -7.41
N ASP A 263 2.54 -16.41 -7.19
CA ASP A 263 3.43 -17.32 -7.91
C ASP A 263 2.72 -17.78 -9.21
N VAL A 264 3.44 -17.87 -10.33
CA VAL A 264 2.94 -18.45 -11.59
C VAL A 264 3.21 -19.95 -11.60
N LEU A 265 2.16 -20.75 -11.86
CA LEU A 265 2.18 -22.20 -11.71
C LEU A 265 2.53 -22.97 -13.00
N THR A 266 2.64 -22.27 -14.13
CA THR A 266 3.07 -22.85 -15.41
C THR A 266 4.56 -22.61 -15.67
N GLU A 267 5.17 -23.54 -16.41
CA GLU A 267 6.56 -23.52 -16.89
C GLU A 267 6.61 -23.27 -18.42
N LYS A 268 5.56 -22.67 -19.01
CA LYS A 268 5.49 -22.45 -20.47
C LYS A 268 5.11 -21.02 -20.84
N ARG A 269 5.89 -20.40 -21.72
CA ARG A 269 5.65 -19.06 -22.30
C ARG A 269 4.26 -18.91 -22.94
N ALA A 270 3.71 -19.98 -23.54
CA ALA A 270 2.36 -19.97 -24.12
C ALA A 270 1.26 -19.87 -23.05
N GLU A 271 1.33 -20.68 -22.00
CA GLU A 271 0.35 -20.67 -20.91
C GLU A 271 0.47 -19.39 -20.05
N LEU A 272 1.66 -18.78 -19.97
CA LEU A 272 1.86 -17.43 -19.44
C LEU A 272 1.17 -16.35 -20.31
N ALA A 273 1.20 -16.50 -21.64
CA ALA A 273 0.46 -15.60 -22.53
C ALA A 273 -1.05 -15.70 -22.27
N ASP A 274 -1.57 -16.91 -22.11
CA ASP A 274 -2.99 -17.15 -21.82
C ASP A 274 -3.38 -16.63 -20.43
N LEU A 275 -2.50 -16.74 -19.42
CA LEU A 275 -2.68 -16.08 -18.12
C LEU A 275 -2.80 -14.55 -18.25
N PHE A 276 -1.94 -13.89 -19.04
CA PHE A 276 -2.08 -12.44 -19.25
C PHE A 276 -3.32 -12.07 -20.06
N ARG A 277 -3.76 -12.89 -21.03
CA ARG A 277 -5.06 -12.70 -21.71
C ARG A 277 -6.21 -12.79 -20.71
N ALA A 278 -6.21 -13.80 -19.85
CA ALA A 278 -7.22 -13.99 -18.81
C ALA A 278 -7.24 -12.83 -17.80
N LEU A 279 -6.07 -12.41 -17.31
CA LEU A 279 -5.93 -11.23 -16.45
C LEU A 279 -6.46 -9.95 -17.13
N THR A 280 -6.16 -9.75 -18.42
CA THR A 280 -6.69 -8.61 -19.19
C THR A 280 -8.20 -8.66 -19.31
N ALA A 281 -8.76 -9.82 -19.66
CA ALA A 281 -10.20 -10.01 -19.83
C ALA A 281 -10.96 -9.82 -18.51
N ARG A 282 -10.45 -10.35 -17.39
CA ARG A 282 -11.06 -10.13 -16.07
C ARG A 282 -10.90 -8.71 -15.60
N ALA A 283 -9.72 -8.09 -15.75
CA ALA A 283 -9.52 -6.69 -15.38
C ALA A 283 -10.49 -5.77 -16.11
N ARG A 284 -10.65 -5.92 -17.44
CA ARG A 284 -11.68 -5.20 -18.21
C ARG A 284 -13.07 -5.37 -17.61
N ALA A 285 -13.45 -6.60 -17.24
CA ALA A 285 -14.76 -6.88 -16.66
C ALA A 285 -14.94 -6.21 -15.29
N VAL A 286 -14.04 -6.44 -14.33
CA VAL A 286 -14.20 -5.92 -12.95
C VAL A 286 -14.06 -4.40 -12.86
N THR A 287 -13.34 -3.73 -13.78
CA THR A 287 -13.31 -2.26 -13.81
C THR A 287 -14.49 -1.65 -14.56
N SER A 288 -15.06 -2.37 -15.55
CA SER A 288 -16.22 -1.86 -16.33
C SER A 288 -17.56 -2.15 -15.67
N GLY A 289 -17.63 -3.13 -14.77
CA GLY A 289 -18.86 -3.54 -14.11
C GLY A 289 -19.84 -4.26 -15.04
N GLY A 290 -21.13 -4.21 -14.69
CA GLY A 290 -22.22 -4.85 -15.43
C GLY A 290 -22.62 -6.23 -14.90
N ALA A 291 -23.66 -6.80 -15.51
CA ALA A 291 -24.17 -8.13 -15.17
C ALA A 291 -23.18 -9.25 -15.56
N PRO A 292 -22.81 -10.16 -14.62
CA PRO A 292 -21.94 -11.30 -14.92
C PRO A 292 -22.54 -12.27 -15.94
N ALA A 293 -21.76 -12.62 -16.97
CA ALA A 293 -22.19 -13.51 -18.05
C ALA A 293 -22.51 -14.93 -17.54
N GLN A 294 -23.74 -15.40 -17.79
CA GLN A 294 -24.25 -16.67 -17.28
C GLN A 294 -23.56 -17.89 -17.90
N VAL A 295 -23.27 -18.91 -17.09
CA VAL A 295 -22.50 -20.12 -17.50
C VAL A 295 -23.41 -21.33 -17.80
N GLY A 296 -24.67 -21.07 -18.17
CA GLY A 296 -25.71 -22.09 -18.37
C GLY A 296 -26.40 -22.53 -17.07
N VAL A 297 -27.59 -23.14 -17.20
CA VAL A 297 -28.51 -23.44 -16.09
C VAL A 297 -27.93 -24.39 -15.03
N THR A 298 -27.07 -25.31 -15.44
CA THR A 298 -26.39 -26.29 -14.56
C THR A 298 -24.98 -25.86 -14.15
N GLY A 299 -24.51 -24.67 -14.58
CA GLY A 299 -23.20 -24.16 -14.25
C GLY A 299 -23.12 -23.63 -12.81
N PRO A 300 -21.92 -23.58 -12.19
CA PRO A 300 -21.73 -22.83 -10.96
C PRO A 300 -22.02 -21.34 -11.19
N PRO A 301 -22.62 -20.61 -10.23
CA PRO A 301 -22.99 -19.20 -10.41
C PRO A 301 -21.86 -18.36 -11.02
N PRO A 302 -22.11 -17.47 -12.00
CA PRO A 302 -21.04 -16.80 -12.75
C PRO A 302 -20.15 -15.91 -11.89
N ASP A 303 -20.70 -15.39 -10.78
CA ASP A 303 -20.03 -14.49 -9.85
C ASP A 303 -19.92 -15.08 -8.44
N SER A 304 -19.25 -14.32 -7.57
CA SER A 304 -19.31 -14.42 -6.10
C SER A 304 -20.67 -14.06 -5.48
N GLY A 305 -21.47 -13.23 -6.15
CA GLY A 305 -22.73 -12.66 -5.66
C GLY A 305 -22.59 -11.51 -4.66
N VAL A 306 -21.35 -11.12 -4.28
CA VAL A 306 -21.09 -10.16 -3.18
C VAL A 306 -21.64 -8.76 -3.47
N LEU A 307 -21.57 -8.31 -4.72
CA LEU A 307 -22.04 -6.99 -5.16
C LEU A 307 -23.47 -7.04 -5.75
N GLY A 308 -24.19 -8.14 -5.56
CA GLY A 308 -25.47 -8.37 -6.21
C GLY A 308 -25.36 -8.82 -7.67
N PRO A 309 -26.43 -8.69 -8.48
CA PRO A 309 -26.49 -9.19 -9.85
C PRO A 309 -25.90 -8.24 -10.90
N ASP A 310 -25.61 -6.98 -10.55
CA ASP A 310 -25.04 -5.96 -11.44
C ASP A 310 -23.85 -5.30 -10.75
N VAL A 311 -22.65 -5.47 -11.29
CA VAL A 311 -21.40 -5.03 -10.64
C VAL A 311 -21.19 -3.52 -10.90
N PRO A 312 -20.96 -2.69 -9.86
CA PRO A 312 -20.75 -1.24 -10.03
C PRO A 312 -19.61 -0.89 -11.00
N ALA A 313 -19.93 -0.12 -12.05
CA ALA A 313 -19.01 0.29 -13.08
C ALA A 313 -18.02 1.38 -12.62
N GLY A 314 -16.75 1.30 -13.07
CA GLY A 314 -15.80 2.41 -13.04
C GLY A 314 -15.21 2.81 -11.68
N GLY A 315 -15.69 2.23 -10.59
CA GLY A 315 -15.23 2.50 -9.22
C GLY A 315 -13.96 1.77 -8.79
N LEU A 316 -13.44 0.86 -9.62
CA LEU A 316 -12.27 0.02 -9.36
C LEU A 316 -11.12 0.34 -10.32
N ALA A 317 -9.90 0.40 -9.79
CA ALA A 317 -8.65 0.31 -10.54
C ALA A 317 -7.94 -1.04 -10.25
N LEU A 318 -7.38 -1.65 -11.29
CA LEU A 318 -6.54 -2.86 -11.17
C LEU A 318 -5.19 -2.60 -11.86
N THR A 319 -4.10 -2.72 -11.11
CA THR A 319 -2.72 -2.60 -11.62
C THR A 319 -2.02 -3.96 -11.56
N VAL A 320 -1.44 -4.39 -12.68
CA VAL A 320 -0.64 -5.62 -12.83
C VAL A 320 0.84 -5.27 -12.92
N GLY A 321 1.64 -5.81 -12.00
CA GLY A 321 3.09 -5.81 -12.04
C GLY A 321 3.69 -7.21 -12.15
N ILE A 322 4.95 -7.27 -12.58
CA ILE A 322 5.72 -8.52 -12.70
C ILE A 322 6.98 -8.44 -11.83
N GLY A 323 7.30 -9.51 -11.12
CA GLY A 323 8.48 -9.59 -10.26
C GLY A 323 9.71 -10.11 -11.01
N ALA A 324 10.88 -9.98 -10.37
CA ALA A 324 12.14 -10.43 -10.97
C ALA A 324 12.21 -11.95 -11.24
N SER A 325 11.45 -12.77 -10.52
CA SER A 325 11.39 -14.22 -10.70
C SER A 325 10.66 -14.65 -11.98
N LEU A 326 9.77 -13.83 -12.56
CA LEU A 326 9.16 -14.11 -13.87
C LEU A 326 10.19 -14.07 -15.03
N PHE A 327 11.43 -13.67 -14.75
CA PHE A 327 12.54 -13.59 -15.69
C PHE A 327 13.60 -14.68 -15.49
N ASP A 328 13.23 -15.77 -14.80
CA ASP A 328 14.01 -17.01 -14.79
C ASP A 328 13.84 -17.82 -16.11
N ASP A 329 14.40 -19.02 -16.12
CA ASP A 329 14.47 -19.88 -17.31
C ASP A 329 13.12 -20.44 -17.76
N ARG A 330 12.05 -20.43 -16.94
CA ARG A 330 10.73 -21.01 -17.26
C ARG A 330 10.13 -20.50 -18.56
N PHE A 331 10.38 -19.24 -18.91
CA PHE A 331 9.70 -18.56 -20.01
C PHE A 331 10.64 -18.10 -21.13
N GLY A 332 11.95 -18.29 -20.98
CA GLY A 332 12.95 -17.76 -21.91
C GLY A 332 12.92 -16.23 -22.01
N LEU A 333 12.58 -15.54 -20.91
CA LEU A 333 12.39 -14.09 -20.87
C LEU A 333 13.57 -13.32 -20.28
N ALA A 334 14.61 -13.98 -19.74
CA ALA A 334 15.73 -13.33 -19.03
C ALA A 334 16.32 -12.10 -19.75
N ALA A 335 16.56 -12.20 -21.07
CA ALA A 335 17.08 -11.10 -21.91
C ALA A 335 16.07 -9.95 -22.18
N ARG A 336 14.82 -10.08 -21.73
CA ARG A 336 13.75 -9.08 -21.79
C ARG A 336 13.52 -8.40 -20.43
N ARG A 337 14.23 -8.78 -19.37
CA ARG A 337 14.05 -8.21 -18.01
C ARG A 337 14.32 -6.69 -18.02
N PRO A 338 13.48 -5.86 -17.36
CA PRO A 338 13.78 -4.44 -17.17
C PRO A 338 15.14 -4.27 -16.47
N ALA A 339 15.93 -3.29 -16.90
CA ALA A 339 17.36 -3.18 -16.58
C ALA A 339 17.65 -2.96 -15.09
N ARG A 340 16.68 -2.46 -14.33
CA ARG A 340 16.74 -2.27 -12.86
C ARG A 340 15.85 -3.24 -12.08
N LEU A 341 15.20 -4.22 -12.72
CA LEU A 341 14.37 -5.20 -12.00
C LEU A 341 15.25 -6.29 -11.39
N ALA A 342 15.28 -6.33 -10.06
CA ALA A 342 15.97 -7.33 -9.25
C ALA A 342 15.04 -7.83 -8.14
N ALA A 343 15.42 -8.89 -7.43
CA ALA A 343 14.79 -9.21 -6.16
C ALA A 343 15.02 -8.06 -5.16
N MET A 344 14.06 -7.82 -4.26
CA MET A 344 14.23 -6.81 -3.22
C MET A 344 15.34 -7.25 -2.27
N ARG A 345 16.39 -6.42 -2.15
CA ARG A 345 17.45 -6.61 -1.16
C ARG A 345 16.92 -6.35 0.25
N THR A 346 17.55 -6.99 1.23
CA THR A 346 17.45 -6.58 2.63
C THR A 346 18.16 -5.24 2.83
N PHE A 347 17.54 -4.37 3.63
CA PHE A 347 18.15 -3.16 4.18
C PHE A 347 18.49 -3.37 5.66
N PRO A 348 19.32 -2.50 6.27
CA PRO A 348 19.39 -2.44 7.73
C PRO A 348 17.99 -2.21 8.31
N ASP A 349 17.79 -2.72 9.52
CA ASP A 349 16.55 -2.56 10.29
C ASP A 349 15.33 -3.32 9.69
N ASP A 350 15.53 -4.17 8.67
CA ASP A 350 14.53 -5.11 8.11
C ASP A 350 14.45 -6.43 8.90
N ASP A 351 13.24 -6.94 9.13
CA ASP A 351 12.95 -8.27 9.69
C ASP A 351 12.11 -9.11 8.70
N LEU A 352 12.69 -9.39 7.52
CA LEU A 352 11.95 -9.95 6.38
C LEU A 352 11.51 -11.41 6.58
N ASP A 353 10.20 -11.66 6.63
CA ASP A 353 9.63 -12.99 6.47
C ASP A 353 9.58 -13.37 4.97
N PRO A 354 10.25 -14.47 4.53
CA PRO A 354 10.20 -14.95 3.15
C PRO A 354 8.79 -15.28 2.63
N ALA A 355 7.81 -15.55 3.50
CA ALA A 355 6.42 -15.74 3.12
C ALA A 355 5.75 -14.45 2.65
N TRP A 356 6.11 -13.31 3.25
CA TRP A 356 5.62 -11.96 2.89
C TRP A 356 6.48 -11.25 1.85
N CYS A 357 7.50 -11.93 1.31
CA CYS A 357 8.42 -11.38 0.32
C CYS A 357 8.14 -11.87 -1.12
N HIS A 358 8.30 -10.95 -2.07
CA HIS A 358 8.38 -11.18 -3.52
C HIS A 358 7.14 -11.84 -4.15
N GLY A 359 7.27 -12.34 -5.38
CA GLY A 359 6.23 -13.00 -6.19
C GLY A 359 6.54 -12.83 -7.68
N ASP A 360 6.00 -13.71 -8.53
CA ASP A 360 6.14 -13.62 -10.00
C ASP A 360 5.28 -12.48 -10.57
N LEU A 361 4.09 -12.26 -9.99
CA LEU A 361 3.17 -11.20 -10.32
C LEU A 361 2.80 -10.41 -9.06
N LEU A 362 2.43 -9.14 -9.23
CA LEU A 362 1.76 -8.32 -8.23
C LEU A 362 0.43 -7.80 -8.81
N LEU A 363 -0.65 -7.95 -8.06
CA LEU A 363 -1.96 -7.41 -8.38
C LEU A 363 -2.36 -6.43 -7.29
N ARG A 364 -2.59 -5.17 -7.67
CA ARG A 364 -3.18 -4.16 -6.78
C ARG A 364 -4.57 -3.78 -7.26
N PHE A 365 -5.56 -4.07 -6.43
CA PHE A 365 -6.95 -3.66 -6.56
C PHE A 365 -7.17 -2.41 -5.71
N GLY A 366 -7.86 -1.39 -6.20
CA GLY A 366 -8.17 -0.17 -5.44
C GLY A 366 -9.56 0.37 -5.79
N ALA A 367 -10.40 0.63 -4.79
CA ALA A 367 -11.77 1.11 -4.96
C ALA A 367 -12.23 2.01 -3.81
N ALA A 368 -13.44 2.55 -3.91
CA ALA A 368 -14.10 3.25 -2.81
C ALA A 368 -14.42 2.31 -1.63
N ASP A 369 -14.84 1.09 -1.92
CA ASP A 369 -15.44 0.17 -0.95
C ASP A 369 -14.74 -1.21 -0.92
N GLU A 370 -14.89 -1.92 0.20
CA GLU A 370 -14.03 -3.07 0.54
C GLU A 370 -14.52 -4.37 -0.09
N ASP A 371 -15.83 -4.54 -0.14
CA ASP A 371 -16.53 -5.56 -0.92
C ASP A 371 -16.10 -5.57 -2.39
N THR A 372 -15.85 -4.39 -2.97
CA THR A 372 -15.49 -4.19 -4.37
C THR A 372 -14.08 -4.69 -4.69
N VAL A 373 -13.09 -4.41 -3.81
CA VAL A 373 -11.74 -4.99 -3.96
C VAL A 373 -11.70 -6.49 -3.61
N LEU A 374 -12.53 -6.95 -2.67
CA LEU A 374 -12.66 -8.38 -2.33
C LEU A 374 -13.34 -9.19 -3.45
N HIS A 375 -14.37 -8.62 -4.09
CA HIS A 375 -15.03 -9.16 -5.28
C HIS A 375 -14.02 -9.34 -6.41
N ALA A 376 -13.31 -8.27 -6.79
CA ALA A 376 -12.33 -8.30 -7.86
C ALA A 376 -11.18 -9.29 -7.61
N LEU A 377 -10.71 -9.40 -6.36
CA LEU A 377 -9.75 -10.43 -5.97
C LEU A 377 -10.32 -11.84 -6.19
N ARG A 378 -11.55 -12.10 -5.71
CA ARG A 378 -12.21 -13.42 -5.85
C ARG A 378 -12.44 -13.78 -7.31
N ASP A 379 -12.88 -12.82 -8.12
CA ASP A 379 -13.13 -12.99 -9.55
C ASP A 379 -11.86 -13.37 -10.31
N VAL A 380 -10.78 -12.60 -10.14
CA VAL A 380 -9.50 -12.88 -10.78
C VAL A 380 -8.95 -14.22 -10.33
N CYS A 381 -8.92 -14.50 -9.02
CA CYS A 381 -8.42 -15.78 -8.49
C CYS A 381 -9.24 -16.99 -8.93
N ARG A 382 -10.53 -16.83 -9.23
CA ARG A 382 -11.39 -17.86 -9.81
C ARG A 382 -10.97 -18.18 -11.24
N HIS A 383 -10.85 -17.16 -12.08
CA HIS A 383 -10.63 -17.32 -13.53
C HIS A 383 -9.17 -17.67 -13.89
N THR A 384 -8.20 -17.37 -13.03
CA THR A 384 -6.78 -17.76 -13.22
C THR A 384 -6.38 -18.99 -12.41
N ARG A 385 -7.34 -19.72 -11.83
CA ARG A 385 -7.07 -20.87 -10.95
C ARG A 385 -6.30 -21.96 -11.70
N GLY A 386 -5.13 -22.32 -11.17
CA GLY A 386 -4.23 -23.31 -11.79
C GLY A 386 -3.18 -22.72 -12.73
N ALA A 387 -3.32 -21.47 -13.16
CA ALA A 387 -2.28 -20.72 -13.87
C ALA A 387 -1.43 -19.85 -12.91
N MET A 388 -2.03 -19.32 -11.84
CA MET A 388 -1.32 -18.66 -10.73
C MET A 388 -1.93 -18.99 -9.37
N ARG A 389 -1.21 -18.67 -8.28
CA ARG A 389 -1.63 -18.78 -6.89
C ARG A 389 -1.20 -17.55 -6.10
N VAL A 390 -2.06 -16.99 -5.25
CA VAL A 390 -1.69 -15.93 -4.30
C VAL A 390 -0.63 -16.46 -3.32
N ARG A 391 0.48 -15.75 -3.22
CA ARG A 391 1.60 -16.01 -2.30
C ARG A 391 1.35 -15.36 -0.95
N TRP A 392 1.13 -14.04 -0.96
CA TRP A 392 0.70 -13.24 0.18
C TRP A 392 -0.29 -12.17 -0.29
N ARG A 393 -1.14 -11.68 0.61
CA ARG A 393 -2.03 -10.55 0.37
C ARG A 393 -2.11 -9.66 1.60
N ILE A 394 -2.26 -8.35 1.39
CA ILE A 394 -2.59 -7.40 2.45
C ILE A 394 -3.77 -6.53 1.99
N SER A 395 -4.79 -6.43 2.85
CA SER A 395 -5.84 -5.43 2.70
C SER A 395 -5.35 -4.10 3.28
N GLY A 396 -5.73 -2.98 2.66
CA GLY A 396 -5.35 -1.66 3.14
C GLY A 396 -6.45 -0.62 2.93
N PHE A 397 -6.37 0.46 3.70
CA PHE A 397 -7.29 1.59 3.65
C PHE A 397 -6.52 2.91 3.69
N THR A 398 -7.16 3.99 3.27
CA THR A 398 -6.67 5.35 3.59
C THR A 398 -7.71 6.12 4.38
N SER A 399 -7.24 6.82 5.41
CA SER A 399 -8.09 7.60 6.31
C SER A 399 -8.63 8.83 5.56
N ARG A 400 -9.96 8.97 5.49
CA ARG A 400 -10.58 10.20 4.93
C ARG A 400 -9.94 11.44 5.58
N PRO A 401 -9.52 12.47 4.82
CA PRO A 401 -8.94 13.69 5.38
C PRO A 401 -9.85 14.33 6.44
N ARG A 402 -9.26 14.83 7.52
CA ARG A 402 -9.97 15.46 8.64
C ARG A 402 -9.20 16.71 9.11
N PRO A 403 -9.79 17.92 9.05
CA PRO A 403 -11.04 18.25 8.32
C PRO A 403 -10.88 18.20 6.79
N SER A 404 -9.65 18.37 6.29
CA SER A 404 -9.33 18.45 4.85
C SER A 404 -7.83 18.19 4.60
N GLY A 405 -7.41 18.26 3.34
CA GLY A 405 -6.00 18.14 2.94
C GLY A 405 -5.55 16.69 2.78
N THR A 406 -4.31 16.40 3.19
CA THR A 406 -3.71 15.07 3.02
C THR A 406 -4.23 14.04 4.05
N PRO A 407 -4.53 12.78 3.67
CA PRO A 407 -4.82 11.66 4.58
C PRO A 407 -3.79 11.43 5.68
N ARG A 408 -4.15 10.69 6.73
CA ARG A 408 -3.23 10.31 7.84
C ARG A 408 -2.84 8.84 7.81
N ASN A 409 -1.58 8.56 8.15
CA ASN A 409 -1.11 7.22 8.51
C ASN A 409 -1.49 6.86 9.97
N LEU A 410 -1.23 5.61 10.39
CA LEU A 410 -1.59 5.15 11.75
C LEU A 410 -0.69 5.70 12.87
N MET A 411 0.47 6.27 12.54
CA MET A 411 1.26 7.09 13.48
C MET A 411 0.65 8.50 13.67
N GLY A 412 -0.48 8.81 13.02
CA GLY A 412 -1.21 10.06 13.14
C GLY A 412 -0.73 11.18 12.21
N PHE A 413 0.32 10.95 11.42
CA PHE A 413 0.93 11.98 10.56
C PHE A 413 0.27 12.04 9.18
N LYS A 414 0.20 13.24 8.60
CA LYS A 414 -0.34 13.45 7.25
C LYS A 414 0.61 12.92 6.18
N ASP A 415 0.19 11.88 5.46
CA ASP A 415 1.05 11.14 4.53
C ASP A 415 0.67 11.37 3.05
N GLY A 416 1.59 11.98 2.30
CA GLY A 416 1.44 12.27 0.87
C GLY A 416 1.83 13.69 0.45
N ILE A 417 1.98 14.60 1.41
CA ILE A 417 2.16 16.06 1.22
C ILE A 417 3.21 16.43 0.14
N ALA A 418 4.38 15.80 0.19
CA ALA A 418 5.55 16.14 -0.62
C ALA A 418 5.74 15.27 -1.88
N ASN A 419 4.70 14.54 -2.30
CA ASN A 419 4.71 13.78 -3.55
C ASN A 419 4.98 14.68 -4.78
N PRO A 420 5.54 14.12 -5.87
CA PRO A 420 5.53 14.74 -7.19
C PRO A 420 4.14 15.15 -7.67
N ASP A 421 4.08 16.24 -8.44
CA ASP A 421 2.85 16.77 -9.01
C ASP A 421 2.43 15.94 -10.24
N THR A 422 1.41 15.10 -10.07
CA THR A 422 0.98 14.15 -11.11
C THR A 422 0.31 14.79 -12.31
N ALA A 423 -0.04 16.08 -12.26
CA ALA A 423 -0.51 16.82 -13.43
C ALA A 423 0.64 17.22 -14.37
N ARG A 424 1.89 17.28 -13.88
CA ARG A 424 3.06 17.66 -14.69
C ARG A 424 3.62 16.45 -15.42
N ARG A 425 3.17 16.25 -16.67
CA ARG A 425 3.69 15.21 -17.57
C ARG A 425 5.22 15.10 -17.55
N ALA A 426 5.95 16.21 -17.75
CA ALA A 426 7.42 16.19 -17.77
C ALA A 426 8.07 15.81 -16.41
N GLU A 427 7.38 16.00 -15.28
CA GLU A 427 7.85 15.53 -13.96
C GLU A 427 7.59 14.02 -13.81
N MET A 428 6.49 13.49 -14.36
CA MET A 428 6.20 12.05 -14.38
C MET A 428 7.08 11.29 -15.37
N ASP A 429 7.33 11.84 -16.56
CA ASP A 429 8.22 11.27 -17.57
C ASP A 429 9.70 11.22 -17.09
N ARG A 430 10.07 12.06 -16.10
CA ARG A 430 11.41 12.05 -15.47
C ARG A 430 11.51 11.16 -14.22
N LEU A 431 10.42 11.05 -13.44
CA LEU A 431 10.47 10.41 -12.12
C LEU A 431 9.73 9.07 -12.03
N VAL A 432 8.72 8.81 -12.86
CA VAL A 432 7.81 7.67 -12.72
C VAL A 432 7.92 6.70 -13.89
N TRP A 433 7.72 7.16 -15.12
CA TRP A 433 7.64 6.26 -16.27
C TRP A 433 9.02 5.72 -16.68
N ALA A 434 9.04 4.47 -17.12
CA ALA A 434 10.26 3.79 -17.59
C ALA A 434 10.97 4.60 -18.70
N ALA A 435 12.30 4.58 -18.68
CA ALA A 435 13.12 5.36 -19.61
C ALA A 435 12.92 4.91 -21.07
N ARG A 436 13.05 5.86 -22.00
CA ARG A 436 12.85 5.65 -23.45
C ARG A 436 14.09 6.03 -24.28
N ASP A 437 15.24 6.13 -23.62
CA ASP A 437 16.55 6.51 -24.16
C ASP A 437 17.39 5.30 -24.63
N GLY A 438 16.87 4.08 -24.51
CA GLY A 438 17.57 2.83 -24.81
C GLY A 438 18.23 2.17 -23.60
N SER A 439 18.16 2.75 -22.40
CA SER A 439 18.63 2.10 -21.17
C SER A 439 17.73 0.97 -20.67
N GLU A 440 16.52 0.85 -21.22
CA GLU A 440 15.50 -0.16 -20.90
C GLU A 440 15.05 -0.93 -22.15
N PRO A 441 14.63 -2.21 -22.03
CA PRO A 441 14.05 -2.95 -23.15
C PRO A 441 12.79 -2.24 -23.67
N ALA A 442 12.67 -2.06 -24.99
CA ALA A 442 11.66 -1.21 -25.61
C ALA A 442 10.18 -1.53 -25.26
N TRP A 443 9.88 -2.77 -24.81
CA TRP A 443 8.53 -3.14 -24.37
C TRP A 443 8.11 -2.48 -23.06
N THR A 444 9.07 -2.00 -22.24
CA THR A 444 8.80 -1.38 -20.93
C THR A 444 8.15 0.01 -21.04
N ALA A 445 8.20 0.65 -22.22
CA ALA A 445 7.72 2.00 -22.44
C ALA A 445 6.23 2.14 -22.08
N GLY A 446 5.92 3.05 -21.14
CA GLY A 446 4.58 3.23 -20.57
C GLY A 446 4.37 2.57 -19.21
N GLY A 447 5.22 1.59 -18.84
CA GLY A 447 5.29 1.02 -17.49
C GLY A 447 6.10 1.87 -16.51
N THR A 448 6.22 1.39 -15.27
CA THR A 448 6.97 2.01 -14.16
C THR A 448 7.48 0.93 -13.23
N TYR A 449 8.60 1.15 -12.54
CA TYR A 449 8.94 0.29 -11.40
C TYR A 449 8.00 0.58 -10.23
N GLN A 450 7.62 -0.47 -9.52
CA GLN A 450 6.78 -0.45 -8.34
C GLN A 450 7.52 -1.15 -7.21
N VAL A 451 7.70 -0.45 -6.09
CA VAL A 451 8.24 -1.02 -4.86
C VAL A 451 7.13 -1.09 -3.83
N VAL A 452 6.94 -2.27 -3.25
CA VAL A 452 6.06 -2.50 -2.09
C VAL A 452 6.94 -2.82 -0.88
N ARG A 453 6.64 -2.22 0.27
CA ARG A 453 7.26 -2.52 1.56
C ARG A 453 6.13 -2.66 2.58
N LEU A 454 6.10 -3.79 3.28
CA LEU A 454 5.14 -4.04 4.35
C LEU A 454 5.81 -3.68 5.67
N ILE A 455 5.35 -2.61 6.30
CA ILE A 455 6.02 -1.97 7.43
C ILE A 455 5.07 -2.00 8.62
N ARG A 456 5.36 -2.81 9.63
CA ARG A 456 4.66 -2.80 10.92
C ARG A 456 4.96 -1.49 11.66
N MET A 457 3.97 -0.95 12.36
CA MET A 457 4.11 0.20 13.26
C MET A 457 3.89 -0.25 14.70
N LEU A 458 4.83 0.08 15.60
CA LEU A 458 4.76 -0.28 17.03
C LEU A 458 3.90 0.75 17.78
N VAL A 459 2.61 0.78 17.46
CA VAL A 459 1.70 1.89 17.80
C VAL A 459 1.55 2.14 19.31
N GLU A 460 1.56 1.09 20.14
CA GLU A 460 1.40 1.20 21.60
C GLU A 460 2.65 1.74 22.29
N PHE A 461 3.81 1.67 21.63
CA PHE A 461 5.04 2.34 22.03
C PHE A 461 5.07 3.78 21.49
N TRP A 462 4.67 3.98 20.24
CA TRP A 462 4.56 5.28 19.59
C TRP A 462 3.65 6.25 20.34
N ASP A 463 2.48 5.81 20.79
CA ASP A 463 1.50 6.63 21.52
C ASP A 463 1.98 7.04 22.93
N ARG A 464 3.14 6.56 23.37
CA ARG A 464 3.82 6.97 24.62
C ARG A 464 4.96 7.95 24.39
N VAL A 465 5.36 8.19 23.15
CA VAL A 465 6.36 9.19 22.75
C VAL A 465 5.75 10.59 22.87
N SER A 466 6.49 11.58 23.35
CA SER A 466 5.94 12.94 23.45
C SER A 466 5.67 13.55 22.06
N LEU A 467 4.67 14.44 21.97
CA LEU A 467 4.33 15.08 20.70
C LEU A 467 5.54 15.77 20.06
N THR A 468 6.34 16.48 20.86
CA THR A 468 7.57 17.16 20.42
C THR A 468 8.59 16.19 19.82
N GLU A 469 8.76 15.01 20.40
CA GLU A 469 9.62 13.96 19.85
C GLU A 469 9.05 13.40 18.55
N GLN A 470 7.77 13.01 18.53
CA GLN A 470 7.11 12.53 17.30
C GLN A 470 7.25 13.52 16.12
N GLU A 471 7.03 14.81 16.40
CA GLU A 471 7.14 15.89 15.41
C GLU A 471 8.58 16.14 14.96
N ARG A 472 9.57 16.05 15.86
CA ARG A 472 11.01 16.14 15.54
C ARG A 472 11.53 14.92 14.78
N MET A 473 11.02 13.71 15.07
CA MET A 473 11.33 12.49 14.33
C MET A 473 10.84 12.58 12.88
N PHE A 474 9.60 13.02 12.66
CA PHE A 474 9.08 13.22 11.30
C PHE A 474 9.63 14.48 10.60
N GLY A 475 9.91 15.55 11.35
CA GLY A 475 10.30 16.87 10.83
C GLY A 475 9.10 17.73 10.38
N ARG A 476 7.89 17.44 10.88
CA ARG A 476 6.63 18.16 10.57
C ARG A 476 5.74 18.24 11.81
N ALA A 477 4.88 19.26 11.87
CA ALA A 477 3.83 19.35 12.87
C ALA A 477 2.74 18.29 12.61
N ARG A 478 2.37 17.50 13.62
CA ARG A 478 1.44 16.37 13.52
C ARG A 478 0.04 16.86 13.17
N GLU A 479 -0.43 17.95 13.78
CA GLU A 479 -1.77 18.48 13.55
C GLU A 479 -1.93 19.02 12.12
N THR A 480 -1.21 20.10 11.79
CA THR A 480 -1.38 20.81 10.51
C THR A 480 -0.78 20.06 9.32
N GLY A 481 0.27 19.28 9.56
CA GLY A 481 1.15 18.72 8.55
C GLY A 481 2.16 19.73 7.97
N ALA A 482 2.28 20.93 8.52
CA ALA A 482 3.31 21.91 8.11
C ALA A 482 4.73 21.39 8.42
N PRO A 483 5.79 21.83 7.72
CA PRO A 483 7.15 21.67 8.23
C PRO A 483 7.33 22.48 9.52
N LEU A 484 8.26 22.08 10.40
CA LEU A 484 8.45 22.75 11.70
C LEU A 484 8.93 24.21 11.58
N ASP A 485 9.48 24.60 10.43
CA ASP A 485 9.80 26.00 10.10
C ASP A 485 8.67 26.75 9.38
N GLY A 486 7.48 26.16 9.19
CA GLY A 486 6.38 26.72 8.40
C GLY A 486 5.02 26.71 9.11
N THR A 487 3.95 27.09 8.39
CA THR A 487 2.60 27.21 8.98
C THR A 487 1.51 26.47 8.20
N ARG A 488 1.73 26.17 6.91
CA ARG A 488 0.76 25.50 6.03
C ARG A 488 1.25 24.11 5.63
N GLU A 489 0.31 23.18 5.43
CA GLU A 489 0.61 21.79 5.02
C GLU A 489 1.61 21.72 3.85
N ARG A 490 1.40 22.56 2.82
CA ARG A 490 2.18 22.56 1.58
C ARG A 490 3.40 23.49 1.58
N ASP A 491 3.76 24.08 2.73
CA ASP A 491 5.00 24.85 2.84
C ASP A 491 6.23 23.95 2.61
N VAL A 492 7.22 24.53 1.93
CA VAL A 492 8.51 23.91 1.63
C VAL A 492 9.49 24.24 2.77
N PRO A 493 10.07 23.24 3.46
CA PRO A 493 11.00 23.49 4.54
C PRO A 493 12.30 24.12 4.05
N ARG A 494 12.80 25.11 4.79
CA ARG A 494 13.91 25.98 4.37
C ARG A 494 15.24 25.55 4.97
N TYR A 495 15.65 24.30 4.73
CA TYR A 495 16.85 23.70 5.33
C TYR A 495 18.14 24.53 5.21
N ALA A 496 18.29 25.34 4.14
CA ALA A 496 19.43 26.25 3.98
C ALA A 496 19.49 27.40 5.02
N ARG A 497 18.39 27.67 5.74
CA ARG A 497 18.31 28.60 6.87
C ARG A 497 18.44 27.91 8.23
N ASP A 498 18.48 26.58 8.25
CA ASP A 498 18.64 25.73 9.43
C ASP A 498 19.73 24.68 9.14
N PRO A 499 20.99 25.08 8.91
CA PRO A 499 22.04 24.17 8.44
C PRO A 499 22.40 23.10 9.50
N ILE A 500 22.20 23.40 10.78
CA ILE A 500 22.51 22.51 11.91
C ILE A 500 21.34 21.58 12.31
N GLY A 501 20.11 21.85 11.86
CA GLY A 501 18.94 21.04 12.21
C GLY A 501 18.37 21.33 13.61
N GLU A 502 18.40 22.59 14.03
CA GLU A 502 17.80 23.04 15.29
C GLU A 502 16.27 22.92 15.22
N VAL A 503 15.68 23.42 14.13
CA VAL A 503 14.23 23.46 13.91
C VAL A 503 13.72 22.17 13.27
N ILE A 504 14.33 21.73 12.17
CA ILE A 504 14.03 20.43 11.55
C ILE A 504 15.29 19.55 11.62
N PRO A 505 15.36 18.58 12.55
CA PRO A 505 16.56 17.77 12.79
C PRO A 505 17.17 17.18 11.52
N LEU A 506 18.50 17.18 11.44
CA LEU A 506 19.25 16.51 10.36
C LEU A 506 18.88 15.02 10.24
N THR A 507 18.52 14.42 11.37
CA THR A 507 18.09 13.02 11.50
C THR A 507 16.61 12.79 11.15
N SER A 508 15.80 13.83 10.94
CA SER A 508 14.34 13.70 10.75
C SER A 508 13.94 13.09 9.40
N HIS A 509 12.85 12.33 9.39
CA HIS A 509 12.39 11.54 8.25
C HIS A 509 12.28 12.36 6.96
N ILE A 510 11.58 13.51 6.98
CA ILE A 510 11.45 14.32 5.74
C ILE A 510 12.76 14.92 5.24
N ARG A 511 13.73 15.17 6.14
CA ARG A 511 15.01 15.81 5.81
C ARG A 511 16.00 14.79 5.28
N ARG A 512 16.01 13.58 5.86
CA ARG A 512 16.77 12.43 5.34
C ARG A 512 16.19 11.89 4.02
N ALA A 513 14.86 11.70 3.94
CA ALA A 513 14.17 11.24 2.74
C ALA A 513 14.32 12.21 1.56
N ASN A 514 14.37 13.53 1.82
CA ASN A 514 14.58 14.55 0.80
C ASN A 514 15.29 15.79 1.37
N PRO A 515 16.64 15.86 1.28
CA PRO A 515 17.44 17.04 1.66
C PRO A 515 17.21 18.29 0.79
N ARG A 516 16.45 18.19 -0.31
CA ARG A 516 16.08 19.30 -1.22
C ARG A 516 17.26 20.02 -1.90
N VAL A 517 18.44 19.42 -1.91
CA VAL A 517 19.58 19.85 -2.73
C VAL A 517 19.44 19.32 -4.18
N PRO A 518 19.97 20.01 -5.22
CA PRO A 518 19.71 19.69 -6.63
C PRO A 518 19.98 18.23 -7.01
N GLU A 519 21.05 17.65 -6.45
CA GLU A 519 21.55 16.29 -6.67
C GLU A 519 20.50 15.25 -6.25
N THR A 520 19.81 15.52 -5.13
CA THR A 520 18.73 14.66 -4.62
C THR A 520 17.44 14.78 -5.41
N GLY A 521 17.31 15.80 -6.28
CA GLY A 521 16.11 16.04 -7.09
C GLY A 521 15.76 14.91 -8.07
N GLY A 522 16.74 14.07 -8.45
CA GLY A 522 16.53 12.86 -9.25
C GLY A 522 15.99 11.66 -8.46
N SER A 523 16.12 11.66 -7.12
CA SER A 523 15.77 10.53 -6.24
C SER A 523 14.31 10.50 -5.77
N ARG A 524 13.50 11.49 -6.15
CA ARG A 524 12.10 11.65 -5.69
C ARG A 524 11.21 10.52 -6.22
N ILE A 525 10.39 9.94 -5.34
CA ILE A 525 9.46 8.83 -5.64
C ILE A 525 8.00 9.29 -5.58
N LEU A 526 7.10 8.67 -6.35
CA LEU A 526 5.65 8.89 -6.23
C LEU A 526 5.04 7.87 -5.27
N ARG A 527 4.67 8.29 -4.06
CA ARG A 527 4.17 7.38 -3.02
C ARG A 527 2.65 7.24 -3.07
N ARG A 528 2.17 6.00 -2.90
CA ARG A 528 0.78 5.55 -2.86
C ARG A 528 0.67 4.46 -1.79
N ALA A 529 0.78 4.85 -0.53
CA ALA A 529 0.70 3.93 0.60
C ALA A 529 -0.72 3.81 1.13
N TRP A 530 -1.04 2.66 1.72
CA TRP A 530 -2.25 2.41 2.50
C TRP A 530 -1.89 1.97 3.91
N ASN A 531 -2.70 2.39 4.89
CA ASN A 531 -2.67 1.80 6.22
C ASN A 531 -3.15 0.36 6.14
N TYR A 532 -2.64 -0.53 6.98
CA TYR A 532 -3.19 -1.86 7.18
C TYR A 532 -3.53 -2.09 8.66
N ASP A 533 -4.53 -2.93 8.88
CA ASP A 533 -4.87 -3.53 10.17
C ASP A 533 -5.08 -5.03 9.92
N ARG A 534 -4.41 -5.87 10.71
CA ARG A 534 -4.47 -7.34 10.71
C ARG A 534 -4.97 -7.89 12.05
N GLY A 535 -5.38 -7.04 12.98
CA GLY A 535 -5.82 -7.41 14.32
C GLY A 535 -4.68 -7.45 15.33
N VAL A 536 -4.46 -8.61 15.95
CA VAL A 536 -3.54 -8.79 17.08
C VAL A 536 -2.51 -9.87 16.74
N GLY A 537 -1.23 -9.56 16.97
CA GLY A 537 -0.10 -10.49 16.80
C GLY A 537 0.04 -11.50 17.94
N GLU A 538 0.95 -12.46 17.78
CA GLU A 538 1.13 -13.57 18.74
C GLU A 538 1.52 -13.11 20.16
N ALA A 539 2.14 -11.93 20.29
CA ALA A 539 2.52 -11.34 21.58
C ALA A 539 1.38 -10.57 22.28
N GLY A 540 0.20 -10.46 21.64
CA GLY A 540 -0.90 -9.62 22.13
C GLY A 540 -0.79 -8.14 21.76
N ASP A 541 0.17 -7.79 20.90
CA ASP A 541 0.41 -6.45 20.36
C ASP A 541 -0.37 -6.23 19.04
N LEU A 542 -0.69 -4.99 18.69
CA LEU A 542 -1.48 -4.69 17.50
C LEU A 542 -0.67 -4.94 16.21
N ASP A 543 -1.24 -5.71 15.28
CA ASP A 543 -0.65 -5.95 13.97
C ASP A 543 -1.18 -4.92 12.96
N MET A 544 -0.67 -3.71 13.09
CA MET A 544 -1.04 -2.57 12.26
C MET A 544 0.20 -1.92 11.64
N GLY A 545 0.00 -1.19 10.55
CA GLY A 545 1.12 -0.49 9.91
C GLY A 545 0.79 0.11 8.55
N LEU A 546 1.78 0.11 7.67
CA LEU A 546 1.74 0.73 6.36
C LEU A 546 2.13 -0.27 5.27
N ALA A 547 1.19 -0.55 4.36
CA ALA A 547 1.48 -1.13 3.06
C ALA A 547 2.03 -0.02 2.14
N PHE A 548 3.29 0.34 2.38
CA PHE A 548 4.00 1.35 1.61
C PHE A 548 4.15 0.87 0.16
N THR A 549 3.61 1.63 -0.80
CA THR A 549 3.88 1.42 -2.23
C THR A 549 4.35 2.71 -2.85
N CYS A 550 5.32 2.63 -3.77
CA CYS A 550 5.78 3.77 -4.54
C CYS A 550 6.16 3.40 -5.97
N TYR A 551 6.00 4.38 -6.87
CA TYR A 551 6.26 4.27 -8.31
C TYR A 551 7.42 5.18 -8.72
N GLN A 552 8.33 4.63 -9.54
CA GLN A 552 9.55 5.29 -9.99
C GLN A 552 10.09 4.75 -11.31
N GLN A 553 10.89 5.58 -11.99
CA GLN A 553 11.60 5.24 -13.22
C GLN A 553 12.84 4.35 -13.00
N ASP A 554 13.53 4.47 -11.86
CA ASP A 554 14.75 3.72 -11.53
C ASP A 554 14.83 3.49 -10.00
N PRO A 555 14.65 2.26 -9.48
CA PRO A 555 14.66 1.99 -8.04
C PRO A 555 16.00 2.27 -7.34
N PRO A 556 17.17 1.85 -7.86
CA PRO A 556 18.47 2.23 -7.29
C PRO A 556 18.65 3.74 -7.13
N ARG A 557 18.34 4.53 -8.17
CA ARG A 557 18.43 6.00 -8.17
C ARG A 557 17.44 6.67 -7.21
N GLN A 558 16.32 6.01 -6.92
CA GLN A 558 15.17 6.61 -6.24
C GLN A 558 14.84 5.91 -4.91
N PHE A 559 14.15 4.77 -4.92
CA PHE A 559 13.75 4.10 -3.69
C PHE A 559 14.96 3.68 -2.83
N GLU A 560 15.97 3.02 -3.40
CA GLU A 560 17.12 2.55 -2.61
C GLU A 560 17.98 3.72 -2.13
N ALA A 561 18.21 4.72 -2.98
CA ALA A 561 18.88 5.97 -2.59
C ALA A 561 18.12 6.79 -1.54
N VAL A 562 16.80 6.62 -1.40
CA VAL A 562 16.01 7.16 -0.28
C VAL A 562 16.21 6.29 0.97
N GLN A 563 16.04 4.98 0.87
CA GLN A 563 16.13 4.06 2.01
C GLN A 563 17.53 4.02 2.65
N GLU A 564 18.60 4.04 1.86
CA GLU A 564 19.99 4.16 2.32
C GLU A 564 20.23 5.49 3.06
N ARG A 565 19.61 6.58 2.60
CA ARG A 565 19.62 7.86 3.34
C ARG A 565 18.77 7.84 4.60
N LEU A 566 17.84 6.90 4.77
CA LEU A 566 17.03 6.73 5.98
C LEU A 566 17.66 5.81 7.05
N ARG A 567 18.60 4.92 6.71
CA ARG A 567 19.27 3.97 7.66
C ARG A 567 19.52 4.55 9.06
N GLY A 568 18.98 3.93 10.11
CA GLY A 568 19.13 4.42 11.49
C GLY A 568 18.59 5.85 11.66
N GLU A 569 17.42 6.15 11.11
CA GLU A 569 16.63 7.31 11.50
C GLU A 569 15.88 7.02 12.81
N PRO A 570 15.58 8.00 13.68
CA PRO A 570 14.87 7.75 14.94
C PRO A 570 13.48 7.08 14.80
N LEU A 571 12.95 6.96 13.59
CA LEU A 571 11.71 6.25 13.31
C LEU A 571 11.88 4.72 13.34
N THR A 572 13.10 4.18 13.17
CA THR A 572 13.38 2.72 13.18
C THR A 572 12.98 2.05 14.50
N ASP A 573 13.05 2.78 15.61
CA ASP A 573 12.68 2.29 16.94
C ASP A 573 11.15 2.03 17.07
N TYR A 574 10.36 2.46 16.08
CA TYR A 574 8.89 2.38 16.07
C TYR A 574 8.31 1.70 14.82
N ILE A 575 9.14 1.22 13.89
CA ILE A 575 8.70 0.52 12.68
C ILE A 575 9.54 -0.72 12.39
N SER A 576 8.93 -1.76 11.81
CA SER A 576 9.64 -2.95 11.32
C SER A 576 9.19 -3.33 9.91
N PRO A 577 10.04 -3.18 8.87
CA PRO A 577 9.78 -3.71 7.53
C PRO A 577 9.93 -5.24 7.50
N PHE A 578 8.80 -5.94 7.32
CA PHE A 578 8.75 -7.41 7.38
C PHE A 578 8.49 -8.11 6.04
N GLY A 579 8.24 -7.35 4.96
CA GLY A 579 7.92 -7.94 3.66
C GLY A 579 7.76 -6.94 2.52
N GLY A 580 7.23 -7.42 1.40
CA GLY A 580 7.04 -6.68 0.15
C GLY A 580 7.96 -7.16 -0.98
N GLY A 581 8.28 -6.27 -1.92
CA GLY A 581 9.10 -6.65 -3.07
C GLY A 581 9.24 -5.56 -4.14
N TYR A 582 10.11 -5.83 -5.11
CA TYR A 582 10.31 -5.02 -6.30
C TYR A 582 9.61 -5.66 -7.50
N PHE A 583 8.84 -4.86 -8.21
CA PHE A 583 8.04 -5.27 -9.36
C PHE A 583 8.16 -4.21 -10.46
N PHE A 584 7.87 -4.61 -11.71
CA PHE A 584 7.66 -3.69 -12.81
C PHE A 584 6.18 -3.67 -13.15
N ALA A 585 5.49 -2.55 -12.91
CA ALA A 585 4.12 -2.35 -13.36
C ALA A 585 4.14 -2.23 -14.88
N LEU A 586 3.41 -3.11 -15.55
CA LEU A 586 3.36 -3.22 -17.01
C LEU A 586 2.89 -1.90 -17.66
N PRO A 587 3.17 -1.67 -18.96
CA PRO A 587 2.46 -0.66 -19.74
C PRO A 587 0.94 -0.84 -19.67
N GLY A 588 0.20 0.23 -19.94
CA GLY A 588 -1.26 0.16 -20.10
C GLY A 588 -1.67 -0.65 -21.34
N VAL A 589 -2.92 -1.13 -21.33
CA VAL A 589 -3.50 -1.89 -22.45
C VAL A 589 -4.22 -0.90 -23.37
N VAL A 590 -3.68 -0.64 -24.56
CA VAL A 590 -4.08 0.55 -25.33
C VAL A 590 -5.51 0.48 -25.88
N ASP A 591 -5.97 -0.69 -26.30
CA ASP A 591 -7.30 -0.92 -26.87
C ASP A 591 -7.79 -2.38 -26.63
N ALA A 592 -8.93 -2.74 -27.19
CA ALA A 592 -9.57 -4.05 -27.01
C ALA A 592 -8.78 -5.25 -27.60
N SER A 593 -7.98 -5.03 -28.64
CA SER A 593 -7.13 -6.05 -29.29
C SER A 593 -5.84 -6.32 -28.51
N ASP A 594 -5.42 -5.36 -27.68
CA ASP A 594 -4.20 -5.45 -26.89
C ASP A 594 -4.39 -6.28 -25.60
N HIS A 595 -3.29 -6.66 -24.93
CA HIS A 595 -3.33 -7.30 -23.62
C HIS A 595 -2.06 -7.07 -22.79
N PHE A 596 -2.18 -7.24 -21.46
CA PHE A 596 -1.02 -7.20 -20.56
C PHE A 596 0.12 -8.09 -21.06
N GLY A 597 1.36 -7.63 -20.95
CA GLY A 597 2.54 -8.39 -21.33
C GLY A 597 2.68 -8.73 -22.83
N ARG A 598 1.80 -8.25 -23.73
CA ARG A 598 1.89 -8.55 -25.17
C ARG A 598 3.26 -8.25 -25.75
N ALA A 599 3.76 -7.04 -25.54
CA ALA A 599 5.06 -6.59 -26.04
C ALA A 599 6.27 -7.26 -25.37
N LEU A 600 6.12 -7.81 -24.15
CA LEU A 600 7.14 -8.62 -23.47
C LEU A 600 7.24 -10.02 -24.10
N LEU A 601 6.09 -10.60 -24.45
CA LEU A 601 5.95 -11.96 -24.98
C LEU A 601 6.12 -12.09 -26.50
N MET A 602 6.23 -10.97 -27.22
CA MET A 602 6.75 -10.89 -28.59
C MET A 602 8.28 -11.01 -28.56
#